data_AF-A0A835IK25-F1
#
_entry.id   AF-A0A835IK25-F1
#
_cell.length_a   1.000
_cell.length_b   1.000
_cell.length_c   1.000
_cell.angle_alpha   90.00
_cell.angle_beta   90.00
_cell.angle_gamma   90.00
#
_symmetry.space_group_name_H-M   'P 1'
#
loop_
_entity.id
_entity.type
_entity.pdbx_description
1 polymer ?
#
loop_
_entity_poly.entity_id
_entity_poly.type
_entity_poly.pdbx_seq_one_letter_code
_entity_poly.pdbx_strand_id
1 'polypeptide(L)'
;MRVGVDLDKLMERIDPGSLRVEEYDLSGTTKEKVMAKANEDWMKYKSSSLRMVYDMYRTYEERKKHCLGAVRKEDWEKFVDNESTEVVKSRRVNGKLSRQVAKARQRSGRKGSARIAHELESIKEIVTSNPASTMLDLDHDLVAQVLGRDTKGLFRGLGTGVSRRGLDASAPAKNQLKMQKEMTSTLIGEVQDLKLLCGELQKDVAIMKSGQGLNVPFSLCSSSSQ
;
A
#
# COMPACT_ATOMS: atom_id res chain seq x y z
N MET A 1 -29.32 -52.90 -15.80
CA MET A 1 -30.56 -52.34 -15.23
C MET A 1 -30.30 -50.89 -14.84
N ARG A 2 -30.78 -49.91 -15.63
CA ARG A 2 -30.80 -48.50 -15.23
C ARG A 2 -32.19 -48.22 -14.70
N VAL A 3 -32.30 -47.95 -13.41
CA VAL A 3 -33.54 -47.51 -12.80
C VAL A 3 -33.72 -46.05 -13.24
N GLY A 4 -34.58 -45.83 -14.25
CA GLY A 4 -34.97 -44.49 -14.64
C GLY A 4 -35.71 -43.86 -13.47
N VAL A 5 -35.13 -42.82 -12.87
CA VAL A 5 -35.85 -42.00 -11.91
C VAL A 5 -36.79 -41.14 -12.74
N ASP A 6 -38.07 -41.47 -12.67
CA ASP A 6 -39.15 -40.81 -13.38
C ASP A 6 -39.34 -39.41 -12.77
N LEU A 7 -38.66 -38.41 -13.34
CA LEU A 7 -38.60 -37.03 -12.86
C LEU A 7 -39.99 -36.40 -12.78
N ASP A 8 -40.90 -36.79 -13.68
CA ASP A 8 -42.29 -36.32 -13.73
C ASP A 8 -43.06 -36.73 -12.46
N LYS A 9 -42.79 -37.94 -11.94
CA LYS A 9 -43.36 -38.45 -10.68
C LYS A 9 -42.78 -37.79 -9.42
N LEU A 10 -41.58 -37.21 -9.54
CA LEU A 10 -40.91 -36.47 -8.48
C LEU A 10 -41.42 -35.03 -8.39
N MET A 11 -41.83 -34.46 -9.52
CA MET A 11 -42.46 -33.14 -9.59
C MET A 11 -43.91 -33.12 -9.11
N GLU A 12 -44.68 -34.19 -9.29
CA GLU A 12 -46.05 -34.32 -8.75
C GLU A 12 -46.12 -34.34 -7.21
N ARG A 13 -45.03 -34.67 -6.51
CA ARG A 13 -44.99 -34.70 -5.04
C ARG A 13 -44.74 -33.34 -4.40
N ILE A 14 -44.40 -32.33 -5.20
CA ILE A 14 -44.18 -30.98 -4.70
C ILE A 14 -45.48 -30.23 -4.94
N ASP A 15 -46.27 -30.07 -3.88
CA ASP A 15 -47.44 -29.20 -3.90
C ASP A 15 -47.00 -27.81 -4.40
N PRO A 16 -47.49 -27.31 -5.55
CA PRO A 16 -47.05 -26.01 -6.08
C PRO A 16 -47.43 -24.84 -5.16
N GLY A 17 -48.31 -25.07 -4.19
CA GLY A 17 -48.64 -24.14 -3.10
C GLY A 17 -47.80 -24.29 -1.82
N SER A 18 -46.93 -25.31 -1.72
CA SER A 18 -46.10 -25.59 -0.54
C SER A 18 -44.69 -24.98 -0.63
N LEU A 19 -44.24 -24.58 -1.83
CA LEU A 19 -43.19 -23.57 -1.92
C LEU A 19 -43.80 -22.22 -1.53
N ARG A 20 -43.93 -21.98 -0.22
CA ARG A 20 -43.71 -20.64 0.28
C ARG A 20 -42.36 -20.23 -0.28
N VAL A 21 -42.36 -19.34 -1.27
CA VAL A 21 -41.24 -18.42 -1.46
C VAL A 21 -41.23 -17.63 -0.16
N GLU A 22 -40.63 -18.22 0.88
CA GLU A 22 -40.15 -17.42 1.98
C GLU A 22 -39.20 -16.46 1.29
N GLU A 23 -39.62 -15.20 1.27
CA GLU A 23 -38.82 -14.09 0.82
C GLU A 23 -37.58 -14.14 1.69
N TYR A 24 -36.55 -14.85 1.19
CA TYR A 24 -35.29 -14.99 1.90
C TYR A 24 -34.75 -13.58 1.97
N ASP A 25 -34.95 -12.94 3.12
CA ASP A 25 -34.36 -11.66 3.45
C ASP A 25 -32.87 -11.92 3.65
N LEU A 26 -32.18 -12.08 2.52
CA LEU A 26 -30.75 -12.26 2.43
C LEU A 26 -30.17 -10.96 2.98
N SER A 27 -29.85 -10.96 4.28
CA SER A 27 -29.18 -9.85 4.94
C SER A 27 -28.11 -9.25 4.02
N GLY A 28 -27.97 -7.93 3.99
CA GLY A 28 -27.12 -7.24 3.00
C GLY A 28 -25.73 -7.85 2.81
N THR A 29 -25.14 -8.40 3.89
CA THR A 29 -23.84 -9.10 3.87
C THR A 29 -23.81 -10.37 3.00
N THR A 30 -24.91 -11.12 2.88
CA THR A 30 -25.00 -12.31 2.04
C THR A 30 -25.21 -11.92 0.58
N LYS A 31 -26.03 -10.90 0.31
CA LYS A 31 -26.23 -10.34 -1.03
C LYS A 31 -24.91 -9.83 -1.63
N GLU A 32 -24.13 -9.09 -0.85
CA GLU A 32 -22.81 -8.62 -1.27
C GLU A 32 -21.87 -9.76 -1.66
N LYS A 33 -21.81 -10.83 -0.85
CA LYS A 33 -20.97 -12.00 -1.13
C LYS A 33 -21.41 -12.73 -2.39
N VAL A 34 -22.71 -12.93 -2.58
CA VAL A 34 -23.27 -13.57 -3.78
C VAL A 34 -22.96 -12.73 -5.02
N MET A 35 -23.18 -11.42 -4.98
CA MET A 35 -22.87 -10.51 -6.08
C MET A 35 -21.37 -10.46 -6.38
N ALA A 36 -20.51 -10.46 -5.35
CA ALA A 36 -19.07 -10.52 -5.51
C ALA A 36 -18.64 -11.81 -6.22
N LYS A 37 -19.20 -12.96 -5.83
CA LYS A 37 -18.91 -14.26 -6.45
C LYS A 37 -19.40 -14.32 -7.89
N ALA A 38 -20.63 -13.86 -8.16
CA ALA A 38 -21.19 -13.79 -9.50
C ALA A 38 -20.34 -12.89 -10.41
N ASN A 39 -19.89 -11.73 -9.90
CA ASN A 39 -18.99 -10.84 -10.63
C ASN A 39 -17.62 -11.49 -10.88
N GLU A 40 -17.07 -12.22 -9.91
CA GLU A 40 -15.81 -12.96 -10.09
C GLU A 40 -15.93 -14.01 -11.20
N ASP A 41 -17.01 -14.79 -11.20
CA ASP A 41 -17.26 -15.83 -12.19
C ASP A 41 -17.50 -15.23 -13.58
N TRP A 42 -18.26 -14.13 -13.65
CA TRP A 42 -18.41 -13.34 -14.87
C TRP A 42 -17.07 -12.82 -15.40
N MET A 43 -16.21 -12.26 -14.54
CA MET A 43 -14.92 -11.73 -14.94
C MET A 43 -13.97 -12.83 -15.44
N LYS A 44 -14.00 -14.02 -14.82
CA LYS A 44 -13.26 -15.20 -15.30
C LYS A 44 -13.77 -15.64 -16.67
N TYR A 45 -15.09 -15.77 -16.82
CA TYR A 45 -15.74 -16.15 -18.07
C TYR A 45 -15.44 -15.17 -19.19
N LYS A 46 -15.60 -13.87 -18.94
CA LYS A 46 -15.26 -12.78 -19.85
C LYS A 46 -13.80 -12.86 -20.30
N SER A 47 -12.87 -13.04 -19.36
CA SER A 47 -11.45 -13.15 -19.69
C SER A 47 -11.13 -14.38 -20.56
N SER A 48 -11.81 -15.50 -20.31
CA SER A 48 -11.68 -16.72 -21.11
C SER A 48 -12.22 -16.50 -22.53
N SER A 49 -13.42 -15.94 -22.65
CA SER A 49 -14.08 -15.62 -23.92
C SER A 49 -13.26 -14.66 -24.77
N LEU A 50 -12.65 -13.64 -24.14
CA LEU A 50 -11.75 -12.72 -24.83
C LEU A 50 -10.54 -13.43 -25.43
N ARG A 51 -9.89 -14.30 -24.66
CA ARG A 51 -8.66 -14.97 -25.09
C ARG A 51 -8.92 -16.07 -26.11
N MET A 52 -9.99 -16.83 -25.93
CA MET A 52 -10.28 -18.02 -26.73
C MET A 52 -10.98 -17.72 -28.04
N VAL A 53 -11.66 -16.58 -28.16
CA VAL A 53 -12.49 -16.28 -29.33
C VAL A 53 -12.22 -14.86 -29.82
N TYR A 54 -12.51 -13.84 -29.01
CA TYR A 54 -12.47 -12.44 -29.47
C TYR A 54 -11.09 -12.02 -30.01
N ASP A 55 -10.02 -12.28 -29.26
CA ASP A 55 -8.64 -11.89 -29.61
C ASP A 55 -8.05 -12.74 -30.75
N MET A 56 -8.66 -13.88 -31.11
CA MET A 56 -8.20 -14.72 -32.22
C MET A 56 -8.56 -14.13 -33.59
N TYR A 57 -9.68 -13.42 -33.67
CA TYR A 57 -10.17 -12.86 -34.93
C TYR A 57 -9.78 -11.39 -35.07
N ARG A 58 -9.29 -11.02 -36.25
CA ARG A 58 -8.81 -9.66 -36.52
C ARG A 58 -9.95 -8.71 -36.83
N THR A 59 -10.95 -9.17 -37.58
CA THR A 59 -12.06 -8.32 -38.04
C THR A 59 -13.24 -8.37 -37.08
N TYR A 60 -14.07 -7.33 -37.12
CA TYR A 60 -15.26 -7.22 -36.29
C TYR A 60 -16.36 -8.21 -36.69
N GLU A 61 -16.56 -8.41 -37.99
CA GLU A 61 -17.59 -9.33 -38.50
C GLU A 61 -17.29 -10.79 -38.17
N GLU A 62 -16.01 -11.20 -38.24
CA GLU A 62 -15.59 -12.54 -37.84
C GLU A 62 -15.86 -12.78 -36.35
N ARG A 63 -15.62 -11.78 -35.48
CA ARG A 63 -15.90 -11.89 -34.05
C ARG A 63 -17.39 -12.11 -33.76
N LYS A 64 -18.29 -11.43 -34.50
CA LYS A 64 -19.73 -11.62 -34.34
C LYS A 64 -20.19 -13.01 -34.76
N LYS A 65 -19.64 -13.54 -35.85
CA LYS A 65 -19.98 -14.88 -36.38
C LYS A 65 -19.52 -16.02 -35.45
N HIS A 66 -18.37 -15.85 -34.80
CA HIS A 66 -17.82 -16.86 -33.90
C HIS A 66 -18.33 -16.72 -32.46
N CYS A 67 -19.62 -16.99 -32.25
CA CYS A 67 -20.23 -17.03 -30.93
C CYS A 67 -19.88 -18.35 -30.19
N LEU A 68 -19.66 -18.26 -28.88
CA LEU A 68 -19.57 -19.46 -28.03
C LEU A 68 -20.94 -20.14 -27.96
N GLY A 69 -20.99 -21.46 -28.19
CA GLY A 69 -22.26 -22.21 -28.29
C GLY A 69 -23.14 -22.18 -27.03
N ALA A 70 -22.58 -21.85 -25.87
CA ALA A 70 -23.31 -21.69 -24.62
C ALA A 70 -23.89 -20.27 -24.41
N VAL A 71 -23.58 -19.31 -25.28
CA VAL A 71 -24.01 -17.91 -25.17
C VAL A 71 -25.08 -17.62 -26.20
N ARG A 72 -26.09 -16.84 -25.81
CA ARG A 72 -27.09 -16.32 -26.74
C ARG A 72 -26.42 -15.37 -27.73
N LYS A 73 -26.80 -15.46 -29.01
CA LYS A 73 -26.21 -14.65 -30.08
C LYS A 73 -26.37 -13.15 -29.80
N GLU A 74 -27.54 -12.76 -29.32
CA GLU A 74 -27.84 -11.37 -28.97
C GLU A 74 -26.87 -10.80 -27.90
N ASP A 75 -26.57 -11.59 -26.87
CA ASP A 75 -25.67 -11.18 -25.79
C ASP A 75 -24.21 -11.17 -26.25
N TRP A 76 -23.85 -12.08 -27.15
CA TRP A 76 -22.53 -12.11 -27.78
C TRP A 76 -22.29 -10.89 -28.67
N GLU A 77 -23.27 -10.49 -29.48
CA GLU A 77 -23.16 -9.29 -30.30
C GLU A 77 -22.97 -8.03 -29.46
N LYS A 78 -23.79 -7.85 -28.41
CA LYS A 78 -23.63 -6.75 -27.44
C LYS A 78 -22.26 -6.77 -26.77
N PHE A 79 -21.74 -7.96 -26.45
CA PHE A 79 -20.43 -8.12 -25.87
C PHE A 79 -19.31 -7.66 -26.83
N VAL A 80 -19.37 -8.09 -28.10
CA VAL A 80 -18.43 -7.69 -29.14
C VAL A 80 -18.49 -6.18 -29.37
N ASP A 81 -19.70 -5.60 -29.37
CA ASP A 81 -19.90 -4.16 -29.55
C ASP A 81 -19.24 -3.37 -28.42
N ASN A 82 -19.47 -3.76 -27.16
CA ASN A 82 -18.86 -3.12 -26.01
C ASN A 82 -17.32 -3.24 -26.01
N GLU A 83 -16.78 -4.41 -26.32
CA GLU A 83 -15.32 -4.63 -26.39
C GLU A 83 -14.67 -3.98 -27.62
N SER A 84 -15.45 -3.59 -28.63
CA SER A 84 -14.96 -2.87 -29.80
C SER A 84 -14.76 -1.38 -29.54
N THR A 85 -15.34 -0.83 -28.46
CA THR A 85 -15.21 0.58 -28.09
C THR A 85 -13.77 0.95 -27.72
N GLU A 86 -13.36 2.15 -28.11
CA GLU A 86 -11.97 2.59 -27.92
C GLU A 86 -11.59 2.74 -26.44
N VAL A 87 -12.54 3.14 -25.60
CA VAL A 87 -12.35 3.25 -24.15
C VAL A 87 -11.98 1.89 -23.53
N VAL A 88 -12.68 0.82 -23.92
CA VAL A 88 -12.43 -0.52 -23.39
C VAL A 88 -11.10 -1.07 -23.91
N LYS A 89 -10.79 -0.86 -25.20
CA LYS A 89 -9.49 -1.23 -25.79
C LYS A 89 -8.33 -0.54 -25.08
N SER A 90 -8.41 0.77 -24.92
CA SER A 90 -7.41 1.58 -24.21
C SER A 90 -7.22 1.11 -22.77
N ARG A 91 -8.32 0.86 -22.02
CA ARG A 91 -8.25 0.32 -20.65
C ARG A 91 -7.57 -1.06 -20.62
N ARG A 92 -7.83 -1.93 -21.61
CA ARG A 92 -7.20 -3.25 -21.71
C ARG A 92 -5.70 -3.17 -21.98
N VAL A 93 -5.27 -2.29 -22.90
CA VAL A 93 -3.86 -2.04 -23.20
C VAL A 93 -3.16 -1.48 -21.96
N ASN A 94 -3.72 -0.45 -21.33
CA ASN A 94 -3.19 0.12 -20.09
C ASN A 94 -3.13 -0.90 -18.96
N GLY A 95 -4.13 -1.79 -18.84
CA GLY A 95 -4.10 -2.88 -17.88
C GLY A 95 -3.00 -3.91 -18.16
N LYS A 96 -2.71 -4.21 -19.44
CA LYS A 96 -1.58 -5.09 -19.82
C LYS A 96 -0.24 -4.43 -19.51
N LEU A 97 -0.07 -3.16 -19.91
CA LEU A 97 1.12 -2.37 -19.63
C LEU A 97 1.33 -2.22 -18.12
N SER A 98 0.30 -1.86 -17.36
CA SER A 98 0.35 -1.78 -15.90
C SER A 98 0.75 -3.12 -15.27
N ARG A 99 0.23 -4.26 -15.75
CA ARG A 99 0.65 -5.59 -15.27
C ARG A 99 2.09 -5.96 -15.65
N GLN A 100 2.58 -5.51 -16.80
CA GLN A 100 3.98 -5.72 -17.23
C GLN A 100 4.94 -4.82 -16.44
N VAL A 101 4.58 -3.55 -16.27
CA VAL A 101 5.30 -2.54 -15.47
C VAL A 101 5.26 -2.88 -13.98
N ALA A 102 4.19 -3.53 -13.51
CA ALA A 102 4.10 -4.12 -12.18
C ALA A 102 5.08 -5.30 -12.07
N LYS A 103 6.37 -4.99 -11.92
CA LYS A 103 7.42 -5.91 -11.52
C LYS A 103 6.97 -6.56 -10.20
N ALA A 104 6.64 -7.85 -10.31
CA ALA A 104 6.07 -8.74 -9.31
C ALA A 104 4.58 -8.50 -8.96
N ARG A 105 3.75 -9.43 -9.43
CA ARG A 105 2.60 -9.96 -8.69
C ARG A 105 3.06 -10.22 -7.25
N GLN A 106 2.38 -9.64 -6.27
CA GLN A 106 2.47 -10.04 -4.87
C GLN A 106 2.40 -11.58 -4.83
N ARG A 107 3.53 -12.24 -4.64
CA ARG A 107 3.58 -13.63 -4.18
C ARG A 107 3.90 -13.58 -2.69
N SER A 108 3.05 -12.94 -1.90
CA SER A 108 2.92 -13.33 -0.50
C SER A 108 2.11 -14.64 -0.45
N GLY A 109 2.64 -15.67 -1.09
CA GLY A 109 2.26 -17.03 -0.74
C GLY A 109 3.12 -17.43 0.45
N ARG A 110 2.53 -18.10 1.44
CA ARG A 110 3.31 -18.89 2.42
C ARG A 110 4.33 -19.71 1.62
N LYS A 111 5.62 -19.40 1.73
CA LYS A 111 6.66 -20.29 1.21
C LYS A 111 6.54 -21.61 1.98
N GLY A 112 6.61 -22.75 1.29
CA GLY A 112 6.65 -24.05 1.97
C GLY A 112 7.92 -24.16 2.82
N SER A 113 7.83 -24.86 3.96
CA SER A 113 8.94 -25.01 4.92
C SER A 113 10.22 -25.54 4.29
N ALA A 114 10.13 -26.50 3.36
CA ALA A 114 11.27 -27.05 2.63
C ALA A 114 12.03 -25.97 1.83
N ARG A 115 11.31 -25.03 1.21
CA ARG A 115 11.92 -23.93 0.47
C ARG A 115 12.60 -22.94 1.41
N ILE A 116 12.00 -22.66 2.56
CA ILE A 116 12.60 -21.79 3.59
C ILE A 116 13.91 -22.42 4.10
N ALA A 117 13.89 -23.72 4.40
CA ALA A 117 15.08 -24.45 4.86
C ALA A 117 16.21 -24.41 3.82
N HIS A 118 15.91 -24.64 2.55
CA HIS A 118 16.90 -24.55 1.47
C HIS A 118 17.48 -23.14 1.35
N GLU A 119 16.64 -22.10 1.36
CA GLU A 119 17.09 -20.71 1.26
C GLU A 119 18.01 -20.33 2.44
N LEU A 120 17.71 -20.81 3.66
CA LEU A 120 18.56 -20.60 4.84
C LEU A 120 19.90 -21.35 4.76
N GLU A 121 19.89 -22.59 4.29
CA GLU A 121 21.12 -23.38 4.13
C GLU A 121 22.06 -22.72 3.12
N SER A 122 21.52 -22.24 1.98
CA SER A 122 22.33 -21.51 1.00
C SER A 122 22.95 -20.23 1.57
N ILE A 123 22.23 -19.47 2.41
CA ILE A 123 22.80 -18.28 3.08
C ILE A 123 23.94 -18.71 4.01
N LYS A 124 23.73 -19.76 4.80
CA LYS A 124 24.72 -20.28 5.76
C LYS A 124 25.98 -20.77 5.06
N GLU A 125 25.85 -21.44 3.91
CA GLU A 125 26.97 -21.89 3.10
C GLU A 125 27.80 -20.70 2.62
N ILE A 126 27.16 -19.65 2.07
CA ILE A 126 27.88 -18.48 1.57
C ILE A 126 28.61 -17.73 2.70
N VAL A 127 27.99 -17.57 3.88
CA VAL A 127 28.64 -16.98 5.06
C VAL A 127 29.87 -17.78 5.47
N THR A 128 29.78 -19.10 5.43
CA THR A 128 30.86 -20.02 5.81
C THR A 128 32.02 -19.96 4.82
N SER A 129 31.71 -19.87 3.52
CA SER A 129 32.71 -19.81 2.45
C SER A 129 33.38 -18.43 2.33
N ASN A 130 32.70 -17.34 2.69
CA ASN A 130 33.25 -15.99 2.62
C ASN A 130 32.77 -15.11 3.78
N PRO A 131 33.52 -14.99 4.88
CA PRO A 131 33.11 -14.20 6.04
C PRO A 131 33.08 -12.68 5.76
N ALA A 132 33.83 -12.19 4.77
CA ALA A 132 33.85 -10.76 4.40
C ALA A 132 32.55 -10.30 3.71
N SER A 133 31.72 -11.25 3.26
CA SER A 133 30.43 -10.97 2.63
C SER A 133 29.37 -10.40 3.58
N THR A 134 29.62 -10.41 4.88
CA THR A 134 28.77 -9.78 5.90
C THR A 134 28.81 -8.24 5.88
N MET A 135 29.77 -7.64 5.18
CA MET A 135 29.92 -6.18 5.06
C MET A 135 29.40 -5.61 3.72
N LEU A 136 28.56 -6.36 2.99
CA LEU A 136 28.00 -5.90 1.73
C LEU A 136 26.84 -4.91 1.94
N ASP A 137 26.66 -4.01 0.98
CA ASP A 137 25.54 -3.07 0.94
C ASP A 137 24.20 -3.82 0.90
N LEU A 138 23.11 -3.21 1.37
CA LEU A 138 21.76 -3.81 1.49
C LEU A 138 21.25 -4.40 0.16
N ASP A 139 21.69 -3.85 -0.97
CA ASP A 139 21.33 -4.29 -2.31
C ASP A 139 22.13 -5.50 -2.83
N HIS A 140 23.25 -5.80 -2.15
CA HIS A 140 24.21 -6.84 -2.51
C HIS A 140 24.49 -7.79 -1.33
N ASP A 141 23.69 -7.71 -0.26
CA ASP A 141 23.86 -8.59 0.88
C ASP A 141 23.58 -10.05 0.49
N LEU A 142 24.06 -10.97 1.32
CA LEU A 142 23.95 -12.41 1.11
C LEU A 142 22.51 -12.88 0.90
N VAL A 143 21.58 -12.19 1.56
CA VAL A 143 20.18 -12.52 1.49
C VAL A 143 19.54 -11.99 0.22
N ALA A 144 19.96 -10.83 -0.27
CA ALA A 144 19.61 -10.31 -1.59
C ALA A 144 20.17 -11.23 -2.70
N GLN A 145 21.31 -11.88 -2.48
CA GLN A 145 21.86 -12.88 -3.41
C GLN A 145 20.99 -14.15 -3.49
N VAL A 146 20.53 -14.67 -2.35
CA VAL A 146 19.75 -15.93 -2.30
C VAL A 146 18.25 -15.71 -2.53
N LEU A 147 17.66 -14.69 -1.92
CA LEU A 147 16.22 -14.38 -1.99
C LEU A 147 15.85 -13.41 -3.11
N GLY A 148 16.85 -12.80 -3.74
CA GLY A 148 16.72 -11.74 -4.76
C GLY A 148 16.71 -10.33 -4.15
N ARG A 149 17.24 -9.36 -4.90
CA ARG A 149 17.31 -7.94 -4.51
C ARG A 149 15.95 -7.39 -4.07
N ASP A 150 15.94 -6.74 -2.90
CA ASP A 150 14.73 -6.17 -2.34
C ASP A 150 14.31 -4.90 -3.08
N THR A 151 13.32 -5.02 -3.95
CA THR A 151 12.82 -3.89 -4.74
C THR A 151 11.77 -3.06 -4.02
N LYS A 152 11.29 -3.49 -2.82
CA LYS A 152 10.12 -2.89 -2.14
C LYS A 152 10.27 -2.75 -0.62
N GLY A 153 11.40 -3.10 -0.01
CA GLY A 153 11.60 -3.19 1.44
C GLY A 153 10.77 -4.29 2.10
N LEU A 154 10.52 -5.38 1.36
CA LEU A 154 9.73 -6.52 1.81
C LEU A 154 10.59 -7.76 1.64
N PHE A 155 11.30 -8.11 2.71
CA PHE A 155 12.04 -9.36 2.80
C PHE A 155 11.09 -10.54 2.55
N ARG A 156 11.38 -11.33 1.53
CA ARG A 156 10.58 -12.52 1.20
C ARG A 156 10.75 -13.59 2.28
N GLY A 157 9.94 -13.54 3.33
CA GLY A 157 9.78 -14.67 4.26
C GLY A 157 9.67 -14.33 5.75
N LEU A 158 9.85 -13.07 6.16
CA LEU A 158 9.93 -12.71 7.59
C LEU A 158 8.76 -11.84 8.13
N GLY A 159 7.65 -11.73 7.38
CA GLY A 159 6.42 -11.08 7.86
C GLY A 159 6.24 -9.61 7.44
N THR A 160 5.27 -8.95 8.06
CA THR A 160 4.77 -7.59 7.75
C THR A 160 5.70 -6.48 8.25
N GLY A 161 6.95 -6.46 7.80
CA GLY A 161 7.86 -5.35 8.04
C GLY A 161 7.44 -4.07 7.31
N VAL A 162 7.99 -2.92 7.73
CA VAL A 162 7.74 -1.62 7.09
C VAL A 162 8.39 -1.62 5.70
N SER A 163 7.58 -1.52 4.66
CA SER A 163 8.07 -1.50 3.27
C SER A 163 8.94 -0.27 2.98
N ARG A 164 9.90 -0.37 2.04
CA ARG A 164 10.76 0.73 1.58
C ARG A 164 9.93 1.91 1.09
N ARG A 165 8.84 1.61 0.36
CA ARG A 165 7.87 2.62 -0.06
C ARG A 165 7.12 3.27 1.10
N GLY A 166 6.85 2.53 2.17
CA GLY A 166 6.32 3.10 3.41
C GLY A 166 7.32 4.02 4.09
N LEU A 167 8.61 3.67 4.06
CA LEU A 167 9.68 4.54 4.54
C LEU A 167 9.79 5.82 3.71
N ASP A 168 9.85 5.70 2.37
CA ASP A 168 9.96 6.83 1.45
C ASP A 168 8.71 7.74 1.54
N ALA A 169 7.52 7.17 1.63
CA ALA A 169 6.28 7.93 1.82
C ALA A 169 6.24 8.65 3.19
N SER A 170 6.87 8.08 4.22
CA SER A 170 6.96 8.69 5.55
C SER A 170 8.07 9.74 5.66
N ALA A 171 9.00 9.80 4.70
CA ALA A 171 10.18 10.66 4.77
C ALA A 171 9.84 12.17 4.86
N PRO A 172 8.87 12.72 4.09
CA PRO A 172 8.49 14.13 4.22
C PRO A 172 7.99 14.47 5.63
N ALA A 173 7.12 13.63 6.20
CA ALA A 173 6.57 13.83 7.54
C ALA A 173 7.65 13.75 8.63
N LYS A 174 8.60 12.80 8.51
CA LYS A 174 9.74 12.69 9.44
C LYS A 174 10.68 13.88 9.34
N ASN A 175 10.96 14.36 8.13
CA ASN A 175 11.79 15.53 7.91
C ASN A 175 11.14 16.78 8.49
N GLN A 176 9.84 16.96 8.26
CA GLN A 176 9.07 18.08 8.81
C GLN A 176 9.06 18.05 10.34
N LEU A 177 8.87 16.87 10.95
CA LEU A 177 8.94 16.72 12.40
C LEU A 177 10.34 17.03 12.94
N LYS A 178 11.40 16.65 12.21
CA LYS A 178 12.78 16.96 12.58
C LYS A 178 13.04 18.46 12.57
N MET A 179 12.63 19.16 11.51
CA MET A 179 12.76 20.62 11.43
C MET A 179 11.94 21.33 12.52
N GLN A 180 10.73 20.85 12.82
CA GLN A 180 9.93 21.40 13.92
C GLN A 180 10.63 21.22 15.27
N LYS A 181 11.22 20.05 15.54
CA LYS A 181 11.97 19.81 16.79
C LYS A 181 13.17 20.75 16.91
N GLU A 182 13.93 20.91 15.83
CA GLU A 182 15.07 21.82 15.78
C GLU A 182 14.62 23.28 16.07
N MET A 183 13.59 23.78 15.38
CA MET A 183 13.00 25.10 15.65
C MET A 183 12.50 25.26 17.09
N THR A 184 11.80 24.26 17.63
CA THR A 184 11.31 24.36 19.01
C THR A 184 12.47 24.40 20.01
N SER A 185 13.56 23.69 19.74
CA SER A 185 14.73 23.70 20.61
C SER A 185 15.43 25.05 20.63
N THR A 186 15.54 25.73 19.48
CA THR A 186 16.13 27.08 19.40
C THR A 186 15.26 28.11 20.11
N LEU A 187 13.94 28.09 19.86
CA LEU A 187 13.00 29.00 20.53
C LEU A 187 12.98 28.82 22.04
N ILE A 188 13.10 27.57 22.53
CA ILE A 188 13.19 27.31 23.97
C ILE A 188 14.45 27.94 24.57
N GLY A 189 15.59 27.89 23.86
CA GLY A 189 16.82 28.55 24.28
C GLY A 189 16.67 30.07 24.36
N GLU A 190 16.15 30.70 23.30
CA GLU A 190 15.93 32.15 23.26
C GLU A 190 15.00 32.64 24.39
N VAL A 191 13.94 31.87 24.68
CA VAL A 191 13.02 32.18 25.79
C VAL A 191 13.71 32.07 27.15
N GLN A 192 14.67 31.15 27.32
CA GLN A 192 15.45 31.05 28.55
C GLN A 192 16.39 32.24 28.71
N ASP A 193 17.09 32.64 27.65
CA ASP A 193 17.99 33.78 27.65
C ASP A 193 17.24 35.09 27.95
N LEU A 194 16.08 35.30 27.31
CA LEU A 194 15.22 36.45 27.59
C LEU A 194 14.69 36.47 29.03
N LYS A 195 14.39 35.31 29.61
CA LYS A 195 13.97 35.22 31.01
C LYS A 195 15.09 35.59 31.97
N LEU A 196 16.33 35.19 31.68
CA LEU A 196 17.50 35.57 32.47
C LEU A 196 17.71 37.09 32.42
N LEU A 197 17.70 37.67 31.22
CA LEU A 197 17.94 39.09 31.01
C LEU A 197 16.83 39.96 31.63
N CYS A 198 15.56 39.56 31.51
CA CYS A 198 14.46 40.20 32.21
C CYS A 198 14.61 40.10 33.74
N GLY A 199 15.10 38.97 34.25
CA GLY A 199 15.37 38.78 35.68
C GLY A 199 16.49 39.68 36.19
N GLU A 200 17.53 39.91 35.40
CA GLU A 200 18.61 40.87 35.70
C GLU A 200 18.10 42.31 35.72
N LEU A 201 17.38 42.72 34.68
CA LEU A 201 16.77 44.06 34.63
C LEU A 201 15.79 44.32 35.77
N GLN A 202 15.05 43.30 36.21
CA GLN A 202 14.17 43.43 37.38
C GLN A 202 14.96 43.66 38.68
N LYS A 203 16.13 43.03 38.83
CA LYS A 203 17.03 43.29 39.97
C LYS A 203 17.58 44.71 39.91
N ASP A 204 18.02 45.17 38.74
CA ASP A 204 18.54 46.53 38.56
C ASP A 204 17.47 47.60 38.85
N VAL A 205 16.24 47.38 38.36
CA VAL A 205 15.10 48.26 38.66
C VAL A 205 14.75 48.24 40.16
N ALA A 206 14.85 47.10 40.84
CA ALA A 206 14.64 47.02 42.29
C ALA A 206 15.73 47.78 43.07
N ILE A 207 16.99 47.68 42.63
CA ILE A 207 18.12 48.44 43.20
C ILE A 207 17.87 49.95 43.01
N MET A 208 17.52 50.39 41.80
CA MET A 208 17.19 51.80 41.53
C MET A 208 16.00 52.31 42.35
N LYS A 209 14.98 51.49 42.59
CA LYS A 209 13.81 51.86 43.41
C LYS A 209 14.09 51.86 44.91
N SER A 210 15.09 51.10 45.39
CA SER A 210 15.49 51.04 46.80
C SER A 210 16.32 52.24 47.28
N GLY A 211 16.64 53.21 46.41
CA GLY A 211 17.18 54.51 46.82
C GLY A 211 18.66 54.53 47.20
N GLN A 212 19.48 53.58 46.75
CA GLN A 212 20.94 53.72 46.81
C GLN A 212 21.45 54.36 45.51
N GLY A 213 21.37 55.69 45.46
CA GLY A 213 22.02 56.49 44.42
C GLY A 213 23.53 56.26 44.42
N LEU A 214 24.11 56.18 43.21
CA LEU A 214 25.54 56.14 42.94
C LEU A 214 26.30 57.15 43.83
N ASN A 215 27.02 56.65 44.83
CA ASN A 215 28.00 57.44 45.56
C ASN A 215 29.29 57.46 44.74
N VAL A 216 29.32 58.30 43.71
CA VAL A 216 30.55 58.66 42.99
C VAL A 216 31.23 59.79 43.77
N PRO A 217 32.47 59.61 44.27
CA PRO A 217 33.21 60.72 44.87
C PRO A 217 33.66 61.67 43.76
N PHE A 218 33.00 62.83 43.68
CA PHE A 218 33.40 63.94 42.84
C PHE A 218 34.66 64.58 43.46
N SER A 219 35.85 64.22 42.97
CA SER A 219 37.08 64.90 43.38
C SER A 219 37.17 66.26 42.67
N LEU A 220 36.84 67.31 43.41
CA LEU A 220 37.15 68.69 43.04
C LEU A 220 38.67 68.89 43.17
N CYS A 221 39.38 68.85 42.04
CA CYS A 221 40.74 69.35 41.96
C CYS A 221 40.65 70.89 41.86
N SER A 222 40.61 71.54 43.01
CA SER A 222 40.83 72.98 43.15
C SER A 222 42.30 73.24 43.42
N SER A 223 43.01 73.80 42.44
CA SER A 223 44.24 74.56 42.68
C SER A 223 44.27 75.75 41.73
N SER A 224 43.91 76.91 42.28
CA SER A 224 44.11 78.23 41.70
C SER A 224 45.59 78.60 41.65
N SER A 225 45.90 79.46 40.68
CA SER A 225 47.19 80.09 40.37
C SER A 225 47.96 80.68 41.55
N GLN A 226 49.28 80.60 41.47
CA GLN A 226 50.21 81.75 41.49
C GLN A 226 51.51 81.37 40.78
#